data_AF-A0A953PF93-F1
#
_entry.id   AF-A0A953PF93-F1
#
_cell.length_a   1.000
_cell.length_b   1.000
_cell.length_c   1.000
_cell.angle_alpha   90.00
_cell.angle_beta   90.00
_cell.angle_gamma   90.00
#
_symmetry.space_group_name_H-M   'P 1'
#
loop_
_entity.id
_entity.type
_entity.pdbx_description
1 polymer ?
#
loop_
_entity_poly.entity_id
_entity_poly.type
_entity_poly.pdbx_seq_one_letter_code
_entity_poly.pdbx_strand_id
1 'polypeptide(L)'
;TAAPGCPAERSSAVSTIVVNNNAAAVLLALNSLAEGGEVVVSRGELVEIGGSFRIPDVMSKSNATLREVGTTNRTRVADYEHALNDHSRLLLRVHRSNFEISGFTEQPSLEELVTLAHRRNVPLMEDLGSGALFDLRSVGVQGEPGVLDSLHAGVDVVTYSGDKLLGGPQAGLISGRADLVARMRSNSLFRALRVDKLTYAALEATLLAYVKRDHDAVPVLRMMRLSKDEIARWAETLVAQIKSEQAKPAKLKMELCDGESVIGGGAAPSAVLPTRLIALSHAELSADELCARLRASDPPVIARVEEGRVLIDLRTVFPEQDGALVTESIERFGERFLNRVFTHGEIEYCEAKASKFESYAARFAAKEAGMKALGTGWNHGVRWRDIEVVRPKGQRPTIQFHGQAAACAEKLGARNIALSLTHTREEALAHVILES
;
A
#
# COMPACT_ATOMS: atom_id res chain seq x y z
N THR A 1 -17.64 -33.41 20.99
CA THR A 1 -17.62 -34.84 20.64
C THR A 1 -18.84 -35.11 19.78
N ALA A 2 -18.64 -35.45 18.50
CA ALA A 2 -19.74 -35.77 17.57
C ALA A 2 -19.89 -37.30 17.44
N ALA A 3 -21.11 -37.77 17.15
CA ALA A 3 -21.42 -39.19 17.02
C ALA A 3 -20.96 -39.75 15.65
N PRO A 4 -20.58 -41.04 15.55
CA PRO A 4 -20.11 -41.64 14.30
C PRO A 4 -21.29 -42.00 13.39
N GLY A 5 -21.25 -41.54 12.13
CA GLY A 5 -22.22 -41.97 11.10
C GLY A 5 -22.66 -40.91 10.07
N CYS A 6 -22.39 -39.63 10.32
CA CYS A 6 -22.64 -38.59 9.31
C CYS A 6 -21.55 -38.62 8.24
N PRO A 7 -21.85 -38.48 6.92
CA PRO A 7 -20.82 -38.23 5.92
C PRO A 7 -20.05 -36.97 6.34
N ALA A 8 -18.72 -37.07 6.35
CA ALA A 8 -17.86 -36.09 7.02
C ALA A 8 -18.25 -34.64 6.69
N GLU A 9 -18.72 -33.92 7.70
CA GLU A 9 -18.85 -32.46 7.63
C GLU A 9 -17.49 -31.93 7.17
N ARG A 10 -17.43 -31.38 5.95
CA ARG A 10 -16.22 -30.69 5.47
C ARG A 10 -15.99 -29.52 6.42
N SER A 11 -15.10 -29.69 7.40
CA SER A 11 -14.87 -28.65 8.39
C SER A 11 -14.41 -27.40 7.66
N SER A 12 -15.24 -26.35 7.68
CA SER A 12 -15.12 -25.14 6.88
C SER A 12 -14.02 -24.19 7.41
N ALA A 13 -12.90 -24.77 7.85
CA ALA A 13 -11.76 -24.05 8.37
C ALA A 13 -11.03 -23.37 7.19
N VAL A 14 -11.18 -22.06 7.11
CA VAL A 14 -10.33 -21.22 6.27
C VAL A 14 -8.94 -21.18 6.90
N SER A 15 -7.92 -21.46 6.11
CA SER A 15 -6.52 -21.31 6.45
C SER A 15 -5.87 -20.31 5.51
N THR A 16 -4.84 -19.61 5.99
CA THR A 16 -4.07 -18.66 5.19
C THR A 16 -2.57 -18.97 5.25
N ILE A 17 -1.87 -18.82 4.13
CA ILE A 17 -0.40 -18.76 4.06
C ILE A 17 0.04 -17.52 3.28
N VAL A 18 1.30 -17.12 3.49
CA VAL A 18 1.87 -15.89 2.92
C VAL A 18 3.17 -16.21 2.19
N VAL A 19 3.31 -15.68 0.97
CA VAL A 19 4.46 -15.77 0.08
C VAL A 19 4.87 -14.39 -0.45
N ASN A 20 5.98 -14.29 -1.17
CA ASN A 20 6.68 -13.06 -1.54
C ASN A 20 5.80 -11.96 -2.17
N ASN A 21 4.89 -12.32 -3.08
CA ASN A 21 3.96 -11.44 -3.76
C ASN A 21 2.82 -12.27 -4.38
N ASN A 22 1.77 -11.63 -4.90
CA ASN A 22 0.64 -12.37 -5.49
C ASN A 22 1.04 -13.25 -6.69
N ALA A 23 2.06 -12.84 -7.47
CA ALA A 23 2.60 -13.66 -8.55
C ALA A 23 3.15 -15.01 -8.06
N ALA A 24 3.84 -15.01 -6.92
CA ALA A 24 4.29 -16.20 -6.23
C ALA A 24 3.13 -17.02 -5.65
N ALA A 25 2.04 -16.37 -5.22
CA ALA A 25 0.84 -17.03 -4.71
C ALA A 25 0.15 -17.84 -5.82
N VAL A 26 -0.07 -17.22 -6.98
CA VAL A 26 -0.64 -17.86 -8.17
C VAL A 26 0.24 -19.02 -8.65
N LEU A 27 1.56 -18.82 -8.76
CA LEU A 27 2.50 -19.87 -9.15
C LEU A 27 2.46 -21.08 -8.20
N LEU A 28 2.49 -20.83 -6.88
CA LEU A 28 2.47 -21.88 -5.87
C LEU A 28 1.14 -22.65 -5.88
N ALA A 29 0.02 -21.96 -6.03
CA ALA A 29 -1.30 -22.58 -6.10
C ALA A 29 -1.45 -23.45 -7.36
N LEU A 30 -1.13 -22.92 -8.53
CA LEU A 30 -1.19 -23.66 -9.80
C LEU A 30 -0.32 -24.92 -9.76
N ASN A 31 0.95 -24.80 -9.32
CA ASN A 31 1.84 -25.96 -9.24
C ASN A 31 1.35 -26.98 -8.21
N SER A 32 0.93 -26.55 -7.02
CA SER A 32 0.49 -27.49 -5.96
C SER A 32 -0.85 -28.17 -6.23
N LEU A 33 -1.71 -27.56 -7.04
CA LEU A 33 -3.07 -28.02 -7.30
C LEU A 33 -3.24 -28.71 -8.66
N ALA A 34 -2.48 -28.29 -9.69
CA ALA A 34 -2.69 -28.66 -11.08
C ALA A 34 -1.43 -29.09 -11.87
N GLU A 35 -0.28 -29.30 -11.21
CA GLU A 35 0.89 -29.91 -11.86
C GLU A 35 0.53 -31.21 -12.60
N GLY A 36 0.96 -31.32 -13.86
CA GLY A 36 0.70 -32.48 -14.73
C GLY A 36 -0.77 -32.61 -15.19
N GLY A 37 -1.61 -31.60 -14.98
CA GLY A 37 -3.01 -31.59 -15.40
C GLY A 37 -3.47 -30.25 -15.97
N GLU A 38 -4.75 -30.15 -16.29
CA GLU A 38 -5.35 -28.98 -16.94
C GLU A 38 -5.95 -27.99 -15.94
N VAL A 39 -5.75 -26.71 -16.21
CA VAL A 39 -6.40 -25.58 -15.53
C VAL A 39 -7.32 -24.90 -16.53
N VAL A 40 -8.63 -24.86 -16.23
CA VAL A 40 -9.63 -24.28 -17.12
C VAL A 40 -9.89 -22.82 -16.73
N VAL A 41 -9.74 -21.90 -17.68
CA VAL A 41 -9.86 -20.42 -17.47
C VAL A 41 -10.39 -19.72 -18.72
N SER A 42 -11.10 -18.61 -18.54
CA SER A 42 -11.61 -17.79 -19.65
C SER A 42 -10.47 -17.12 -20.45
N ARG A 43 -10.61 -17.06 -21.77
CA ARG A 43 -9.75 -16.24 -22.65
C ARG A 43 -9.77 -14.75 -22.30
N GLY A 44 -10.87 -14.24 -21.74
CA GLY A 44 -10.99 -12.85 -21.29
C GLY A 44 -10.24 -12.54 -19.99
N GLU A 45 -9.73 -13.57 -19.31
CA GLU A 45 -9.08 -13.50 -17.99
C GLU A 45 -7.56 -13.79 -18.06
N LEU A 46 -7.00 -13.96 -19.27
CA LEU A 46 -5.55 -14.11 -19.49
C LEU A 46 -4.84 -12.75 -19.47
N VAL A 47 -4.75 -12.17 -18.28
CA VAL A 47 -4.29 -10.80 -18.06
C VAL A 47 -2.76 -10.66 -18.09
N GLU A 48 -2.31 -9.46 -18.47
CA GLU A 48 -0.96 -8.95 -18.21
C GLU A 48 -1.05 -7.83 -17.15
N ILE A 49 -0.24 -7.93 -16.10
CA ILE A 49 -0.20 -6.97 -14.98
C ILE A 49 1.23 -6.44 -14.84
N GLY A 50 1.39 -5.13 -14.71
CA GLY A 50 2.69 -4.49 -14.44
C GLY A 50 3.78 -4.75 -15.49
N GLY A 51 3.41 -5.01 -16.74
CA GLY A 51 4.34 -5.15 -17.88
C GLY A 51 5.27 -6.37 -17.87
N SER A 52 5.16 -7.25 -16.86
CA SER A 52 6.08 -8.38 -16.67
C SER A 52 5.44 -9.63 -16.04
N PHE A 53 4.23 -9.52 -15.49
CA PHE A 53 3.45 -10.66 -15.03
C PHE A 53 2.37 -11.00 -16.05
N ARG A 54 2.40 -12.23 -16.58
CA ARG A 54 1.40 -12.77 -17.51
C ARG A 54 0.91 -14.10 -16.98
N ILE A 55 -0.41 -14.28 -16.89
CA ILE A 55 -1.02 -15.55 -16.46
C ILE A 55 -0.50 -16.75 -17.30
N PRO A 56 -0.45 -16.69 -18.64
CA PRO A 56 0.11 -17.78 -19.45
C PRO A 56 1.56 -18.15 -19.11
N ASP A 57 2.44 -17.16 -18.88
CA ASP A 57 3.85 -17.40 -18.58
C ASP A 57 4.01 -18.08 -17.21
N VAL A 58 3.21 -17.67 -16.22
CA VAL A 58 3.18 -18.28 -14.87
C VAL A 58 2.65 -19.70 -14.92
N MET A 59 1.60 -19.95 -15.71
CA MET A 59 1.05 -21.29 -15.92
C MET A 59 2.08 -22.21 -16.56
N SER A 60 2.80 -21.75 -17.60
CA SER A 60 3.87 -22.55 -18.21
C SER A 60 4.97 -22.96 -17.21
N LYS A 61 5.32 -22.07 -16.27
CA LYS A 61 6.30 -22.34 -15.21
C LYS A 61 5.76 -23.18 -14.05
N SER A 62 4.44 -23.27 -13.90
CA SER A 62 3.78 -24.07 -12.86
C SER A 62 3.69 -25.58 -13.18
N ASN A 63 4.10 -25.98 -14.40
CA ASN A 63 3.95 -27.34 -14.94
C ASN A 63 2.47 -27.80 -15.06
N ALA A 64 1.55 -26.84 -15.17
CA ALA A 64 0.13 -27.07 -15.45
C ALA A 64 -0.19 -26.69 -16.90
N THR A 65 -1.15 -27.39 -17.51
CA THR A 65 -1.60 -27.14 -18.89
C THR A 65 -2.75 -26.14 -18.89
N LEU A 66 -2.58 -25.02 -19.58
CA LEU A 66 -3.63 -24.02 -19.78
C LEU A 66 -4.71 -24.56 -20.75
N ARG A 67 -5.97 -24.60 -20.28
CA ARG A 67 -7.15 -24.94 -21.10
C ARG A 67 -8.11 -23.76 -21.18
N GLU A 68 -7.93 -22.98 -22.23
CA GLU A 68 -8.69 -21.75 -22.48
C GLU A 68 -10.14 -22.01 -22.95
N VAL A 69 -11.10 -21.28 -22.37
CA VAL A 69 -12.53 -21.37 -22.74
C VAL A 69 -13.14 -20.02 -23.11
N GLY A 70 -14.26 -20.06 -23.84
CA GLY A 70 -14.99 -18.89 -24.32
C GLY A 70 -14.19 -18.03 -25.32
N THR A 71 -14.55 -16.75 -25.41
CA THR A 71 -13.84 -15.70 -26.15
C THR A 71 -13.40 -14.57 -25.21
N THR A 72 -12.56 -13.66 -25.71
CA THR A 72 -12.07 -12.48 -24.97
C THR A 72 -13.18 -11.65 -24.33
N ASN A 73 -14.30 -11.47 -25.03
CA ASN A 73 -15.42 -10.65 -24.57
C ASN A 73 -16.58 -11.46 -23.97
N ARG A 74 -16.76 -12.73 -24.37
CA ARG A 74 -17.89 -13.57 -23.94
C ARG A 74 -17.44 -14.95 -23.52
N THR A 75 -17.65 -15.27 -22.26
CA THR A 75 -17.53 -16.63 -21.71
C THR A 75 -18.77 -16.95 -20.88
N ARG A 76 -19.24 -18.20 -20.96
CA ARG A 76 -20.38 -18.73 -20.20
C ARG A 76 -19.94 -19.90 -19.34
N VAL A 77 -20.72 -20.22 -18.29
CA VAL A 77 -20.50 -21.43 -17.48
C VAL A 77 -20.52 -22.72 -18.31
N ALA A 78 -21.29 -22.75 -19.41
CA ALA A 78 -21.30 -23.86 -20.35
C ALA A 78 -19.95 -24.07 -21.07
N ASP A 79 -19.18 -23.01 -21.33
CA ASP A 79 -17.86 -23.14 -21.97
C ASP A 79 -16.86 -23.84 -21.05
N TYR A 80 -16.92 -23.53 -19.74
CA TYR A 80 -16.18 -24.26 -18.71
C TYR A 80 -16.65 -25.71 -18.58
N GLU A 81 -17.97 -25.96 -18.57
CA GLU A 81 -18.52 -27.31 -18.42
C GLU A 81 -18.17 -28.24 -19.59
N HIS A 82 -18.17 -27.75 -20.82
CA HIS A 82 -17.74 -28.54 -21.99
C HIS A 82 -16.23 -28.82 -22.02
N ALA A 83 -15.42 -27.99 -21.35
CA ALA A 83 -13.97 -28.17 -21.31
C ALA A 83 -13.52 -29.20 -20.25
N LEU A 84 -14.28 -29.35 -19.16
CA LEU A 84 -13.93 -30.25 -18.06
C LEU A 84 -13.88 -31.73 -18.46
N ASN A 85 -12.81 -32.40 -18.03
CA ASN A 85 -12.53 -33.82 -18.28
C ASN A 85 -11.62 -34.41 -17.18
N ASP A 86 -11.22 -35.68 -17.29
CA ASP A 86 -10.45 -36.41 -16.26
C ASP A 86 -9.04 -35.83 -15.98
N HIS A 87 -8.49 -35.05 -16.91
CA HIS A 87 -7.22 -34.33 -16.73
C HIS A 87 -7.42 -32.95 -16.06
N SER A 88 -8.63 -32.44 -15.96
CA SER A 88 -8.92 -31.15 -15.30
C SER A 88 -8.66 -31.24 -13.79
N ARG A 89 -7.84 -30.31 -13.29
CA ARG A 89 -7.42 -30.25 -11.88
C ARG A 89 -7.86 -29.00 -11.14
N LEU A 90 -8.15 -27.93 -11.86
CA LEU A 90 -8.50 -26.63 -11.29
C LEU A 90 -9.41 -25.86 -12.26
N LEU A 91 -10.44 -25.23 -11.72
CA LEU A 91 -11.07 -24.07 -12.36
C LEU A 91 -10.34 -22.82 -11.84
N LEU A 92 -9.86 -21.98 -12.75
CA LEU A 92 -9.25 -20.69 -12.40
C LEU A 92 -10.14 -19.56 -12.90
N ARG A 93 -10.45 -18.63 -12.00
CA ARG A 93 -11.00 -17.31 -12.32
C ARG A 93 -9.94 -16.25 -12.00
N VAL A 94 -9.77 -15.26 -12.86
CA VAL A 94 -8.85 -14.12 -12.62
C VAL A 94 -9.63 -12.82 -12.66
N HIS A 95 -9.50 -12.01 -11.61
CA HIS A 95 -10.11 -10.70 -11.56
C HIS A 95 -9.31 -9.68 -12.39
N ARG A 96 -10.03 -8.87 -13.18
CA ARG A 96 -9.45 -7.92 -14.14
C ARG A 96 -9.04 -6.60 -13.47
N SER A 97 -8.11 -6.69 -12.51
CA SER A 97 -7.71 -5.57 -11.61
C SER A 97 -7.03 -4.36 -12.26
N ASN A 98 -6.83 -4.35 -13.59
CA ASN A 98 -6.11 -3.27 -14.30
C ASN A 98 -6.72 -2.87 -15.65
N PHE A 99 -7.82 -3.50 -16.09
CA PHE A 99 -8.57 -3.08 -17.27
C PHE A 99 -10.01 -3.58 -17.20
N GLU A 100 -10.90 -2.96 -17.97
CA GLU A 100 -12.28 -3.40 -18.11
C GLU A 100 -12.60 -3.65 -19.59
N ILE A 101 -13.53 -4.56 -19.89
CA ILE A 101 -14.02 -4.78 -21.26
C ILE A 101 -15.47 -4.29 -21.30
N SER A 102 -15.73 -3.28 -22.12
CA SER A 102 -17.05 -2.68 -22.31
C SER A 102 -17.72 -3.11 -23.62
N GLY A 103 -19.02 -2.85 -23.77
CA GLY A 103 -19.81 -3.24 -24.93
C GLY A 103 -20.45 -4.62 -24.78
N PHE A 104 -20.38 -5.47 -25.81
CA PHE A 104 -21.02 -6.80 -25.81
C PHE A 104 -20.19 -7.83 -25.04
N THR A 105 -20.23 -7.75 -23.71
CA THR A 105 -19.52 -8.66 -22.81
C THR A 105 -20.42 -9.64 -22.07
N GLU A 106 -19.85 -10.75 -21.63
CA GLU A 106 -20.52 -11.80 -20.86
C GLU A 106 -19.47 -12.61 -20.08
N GLN A 107 -19.69 -12.82 -18.79
CA GLN A 107 -18.82 -13.60 -17.90
C GLN A 107 -19.74 -14.39 -16.97
N PRO A 108 -19.44 -15.66 -16.62
CA PRO A 108 -20.22 -16.38 -15.62
C PRO A 108 -20.12 -15.70 -14.26
N SER A 109 -21.22 -15.74 -13.51
CA SER A 109 -21.26 -15.32 -12.11
C SER A 109 -20.35 -16.18 -11.24
N LEU A 110 -20.02 -15.70 -10.02
CA LEU A 110 -19.18 -16.48 -9.12
C LEU A 110 -19.91 -17.74 -8.64
N GLU A 111 -21.21 -17.59 -8.38
CA GLU A 111 -22.13 -18.63 -7.93
C GLU A 111 -22.26 -19.76 -8.97
N GLU A 112 -22.32 -19.43 -10.27
CA GLU A 112 -22.30 -20.43 -11.35
C GLU A 112 -21.00 -21.22 -11.38
N LEU A 113 -19.84 -20.56 -11.23
CA LEU A 113 -18.54 -21.22 -11.21
C LEU A 113 -18.35 -22.10 -9.97
N VAL A 114 -18.72 -21.61 -8.78
CA VAL A 114 -18.71 -22.41 -7.54
C VAL A 114 -19.63 -23.62 -7.66
N THR A 115 -20.84 -23.44 -8.22
CA THR A 115 -21.79 -24.53 -8.45
C THR A 115 -21.25 -25.57 -9.42
N LEU A 116 -20.58 -25.16 -10.49
CA LEU A 116 -19.91 -26.06 -11.44
C LEU A 116 -18.75 -26.80 -10.78
N ALA A 117 -17.87 -26.09 -10.09
CA ALA A 117 -16.70 -26.61 -9.37
C ALA A 117 -17.10 -27.73 -8.41
N HIS A 118 -18.07 -27.45 -7.53
CA HIS A 118 -18.60 -28.42 -6.57
C HIS A 118 -19.32 -29.60 -7.25
N ARG A 119 -20.15 -29.36 -8.27
CA ARG A 119 -20.85 -30.42 -9.03
C ARG A 119 -19.88 -31.38 -9.72
N ARG A 120 -18.75 -30.87 -10.21
CA ARG A 120 -17.73 -31.63 -10.94
C ARG A 120 -16.57 -32.10 -10.03
N ASN A 121 -16.59 -31.76 -8.75
CA ASN A 121 -15.55 -32.05 -7.75
C ASN A 121 -14.14 -31.60 -8.19
N VAL A 122 -14.05 -30.45 -8.86
CA VAL A 122 -12.81 -29.78 -9.25
C VAL A 122 -12.72 -28.47 -8.46
N PRO A 123 -11.62 -28.18 -7.73
CA PRO A 123 -11.52 -26.95 -6.95
C PRO A 123 -11.60 -25.68 -7.82
N LEU A 124 -12.22 -24.64 -7.28
CA LEU A 124 -12.19 -23.28 -7.84
C LEU A 124 -11.15 -22.42 -7.11
N MET A 125 -10.21 -21.89 -7.88
CA MET A 125 -9.29 -20.83 -7.45
C MET A 125 -9.72 -19.50 -8.08
N GLU A 126 -9.78 -18.44 -7.27
CA GLU A 126 -9.90 -17.06 -7.75
C GLU A 126 -8.61 -16.28 -7.47
N ASP A 127 -7.94 -15.82 -8.52
CA ASP A 127 -6.93 -14.78 -8.37
C ASP A 127 -7.61 -13.41 -8.36
N LEU A 128 -7.92 -12.95 -7.15
CA LEU A 128 -8.56 -11.66 -6.90
C LEU A 128 -7.59 -10.51 -7.18
N GLY A 129 -6.32 -10.71 -6.84
CA GLY A 129 -5.23 -9.75 -7.08
C GLY A 129 -5.28 -8.48 -6.22
N SER A 130 -6.42 -7.78 -6.10
CA SER A 130 -6.53 -6.46 -5.47
C SER A 130 -6.40 -6.46 -3.95
N GLY A 131 -6.77 -7.55 -3.29
CA GLY A 131 -6.64 -7.70 -1.83
C GLY A 131 -7.62 -6.88 -1.01
N ALA A 132 -8.79 -6.55 -1.58
CA ALA A 132 -9.87 -5.87 -0.88
C ALA A 132 -10.40 -6.70 0.31
N LEU A 133 -9.85 -6.45 1.51
CA LEU A 133 -10.34 -7.00 2.77
C LEU A 133 -11.27 -6.00 3.50
N PHE A 134 -11.12 -4.71 3.20
CA PHE A 134 -11.99 -3.63 3.67
C PHE A 134 -13.24 -3.54 2.78
N ASP A 135 -14.40 -3.20 3.35
CA ASP A 135 -15.63 -3.01 2.58
C ASP A 135 -15.62 -1.67 1.85
N LEU A 136 -15.20 -1.70 0.59
CA LEU A 136 -15.07 -0.53 -0.28
C LEU A 136 -16.43 0.18 -0.55
N ARG A 137 -17.57 -0.52 -0.36
CA ARG A 137 -18.90 0.09 -0.48
C ARG A 137 -19.12 1.17 0.59
N SER A 138 -18.47 1.04 1.75
CA SER A 138 -18.52 2.02 2.83
C SER A 138 -17.87 3.36 2.50
N VAL A 139 -17.01 3.41 1.45
CA VAL A 139 -16.40 4.64 0.90
C VAL A 139 -16.97 5.00 -0.48
N GLY A 140 -18.10 4.41 -0.87
CA GLY A 140 -18.82 4.74 -2.11
C GLY A 140 -18.37 3.97 -3.37
N VAL A 141 -17.47 2.99 -3.23
CA VAL A 141 -16.94 2.20 -4.36
C VAL A 141 -17.82 0.97 -4.59
N GLN A 142 -18.12 0.68 -5.85
CA GLN A 142 -18.93 -0.48 -6.26
C GLN A 142 -18.20 -1.28 -7.34
N GLY A 143 -18.60 -2.55 -7.53
CA GLY A 143 -18.06 -3.43 -8.58
C GLY A 143 -16.74 -4.15 -8.24
N GLU A 144 -15.98 -3.66 -7.26
CA GLU A 144 -14.73 -4.30 -6.80
C GLU A 144 -15.04 -5.48 -5.84
N PRO A 145 -14.62 -6.72 -6.15
CA PRO A 145 -14.89 -7.90 -5.31
C PRO A 145 -13.99 -7.97 -4.06
N GLY A 146 -14.59 -8.29 -2.91
CA GLY A 146 -13.87 -8.48 -1.65
C GLY A 146 -13.36 -9.91 -1.44
N VAL A 147 -12.21 -10.07 -0.77
CA VAL A 147 -11.63 -11.37 -0.39
C VAL A 147 -12.62 -12.22 0.42
N LEU A 148 -13.36 -11.58 1.35
CA LEU A 148 -14.36 -12.25 2.16
C LEU A 148 -15.62 -12.60 1.35
N ASP A 149 -16.00 -11.79 0.37
CA ASP A 149 -17.15 -12.08 -0.49
C ASP A 149 -16.88 -13.35 -1.32
N SER A 150 -15.68 -13.48 -1.91
CA SER A 150 -15.25 -14.69 -2.63
C SER A 150 -15.23 -15.94 -1.75
N LEU A 151 -14.69 -15.84 -0.52
CA LEU A 151 -14.66 -16.96 0.42
C LEU A 151 -16.06 -17.36 0.90
N HIS A 152 -16.95 -16.40 1.17
CA HIS A 152 -18.34 -16.68 1.54
C HIS A 152 -19.17 -17.25 0.38
N ALA A 153 -18.89 -16.86 -0.86
CA ALA A 153 -19.51 -17.43 -2.06
C ALA A 153 -19.13 -18.92 -2.28
N GLY A 154 -18.08 -19.41 -1.62
CA GLY A 154 -17.65 -20.81 -1.66
C GLY A 154 -16.47 -21.11 -2.58
N VAL A 155 -15.65 -20.10 -2.91
CA VAL A 155 -14.37 -20.32 -3.63
C VAL A 155 -13.42 -21.16 -2.74
N ASP A 156 -12.81 -22.20 -3.30
CA ASP A 156 -11.95 -23.11 -2.55
C ASP A 156 -10.61 -22.46 -2.15
N VAL A 157 -10.06 -21.57 -2.99
CA VAL A 157 -8.80 -20.83 -2.80
C VAL A 157 -8.87 -19.42 -3.41
N VAL A 158 -8.53 -18.38 -2.66
CA VAL A 158 -8.41 -17.00 -3.13
C VAL A 158 -6.96 -16.52 -2.99
N THR A 159 -6.38 -15.93 -4.06
CA THR A 159 -5.05 -15.29 -4.05
C THR A 159 -5.13 -13.78 -4.22
N TYR A 160 -4.33 -13.03 -3.45
CA TYR A 160 -4.35 -11.56 -3.47
C TYR A 160 -3.06 -10.91 -2.97
N SER A 161 -2.82 -9.66 -3.40
CA SER A 161 -1.71 -8.82 -2.93
C SER A 161 -1.94 -8.25 -1.52
N GLY A 162 -0.86 -8.12 -0.75
CA GLY A 162 -0.84 -7.43 0.54
C GLY A 162 -0.61 -5.91 0.44
N ASP A 163 -0.03 -5.43 -0.66
CA ASP A 163 0.43 -4.06 -0.92
C ASP A 163 -0.54 -3.20 -1.74
N LYS A 164 -1.69 -3.76 -2.13
CA LYS A 164 -2.76 -3.06 -2.84
C LYS A 164 -3.84 -2.59 -1.84
N LEU A 165 -5.08 -3.03 -1.99
CA LEU A 165 -6.22 -2.55 -1.19
C LEU A 165 -6.21 -3.07 0.26
N LEU A 166 -5.37 -4.07 0.57
CA LEU A 166 -5.08 -4.46 1.95
C LEU A 166 -4.29 -3.35 2.69
N GLY A 167 -3.44 -2.59 1.99
CA GLY A 167 -2.66 -1.48 2.55
C GLY A 167 -1.48 -1.89 3.45
N GLY A 168 -0.96 -3.11 3.28
CA GLY A 168 0.21 -3.65 3.99
C GLY A 168 1.49 -3.66 3.13
N PRO A 169 2.50 -4.47 3.50
CA PRO A 169 3.72 -4.65 2.72
C PRO A 169 3.49 -5.56 1.48
N GLN A 170 4.47 -5.62 0.58
CA GLN A 170 4.44 -6.56 -0.54
C GLN A 170 4.35 -8.00 -0.01
N ALA A 171 3.26 -8.67 -0.33
CA ALA A 171 2.99 -10.05 0.03
C ALA A 171 1.98 -10.65 -0.94
N GLY A 172 2.01 -11.98 -1.10
CA GLY A 172 0.94 -12.76 -1.72
C GLY A 172 0.28 -13.59 -0.63
N LEU A 173 -1.00 -13.36 -0.42
CA LEU A 173 -1.80 -14.13 0.53
C LEU A 173 -2.58 -15.20 -0.25
N ILE A 174 -2.60 -16.41 0.30
CA ILE A 174 -3.40 -17.54 -0.19
C ILE A 174 -4.33 -17.91 0.95
N SER A 175 -5.63 -17.66 0.80
CA SER A 175 -6.66 -17.96 1.80
C SER A 175 -7.70 -18.89 1.22
N GLY A 176 -8.13 -19.91 1.97
CA GLY A 176 -9.12 -20.87 1.47
C GLY A 176 -9.17 -22.13 2.32
N ARG A 177 -9.66 -23.23 1.74
CA ARG A 177 -9.79 -24.52 2.44
C ARG A 177 -8.46 -25.02 3.01
N ALA A 178 -8.49 -25.40 4.29
CA ALA A 178 -7.31 -25.88 5.01
C ALA A 178 -6.59 -27.06 4.34
N ASP A 179 -7.28 -27.98 3.69
CA ASP A 179 -6.66 -29.14 3.01
C ASP A 179 -5.85 -28.73 1.76
N LEU A 180 -6.36 -27.77 0.98
CA LEU A 180 -5.65 -27.23 -0.19
C LEU A 180 -4.48 -26.33 0.22
N VAL A 181 -4.68 -25.52 1.26
CA VAL A 181 -3.63 -24.66 1.83
C VAL A 181 -2.51 -25.49 2.48
N ALA A 182 -2.83 -26.62 3.11
CA ALA A 182 -1.82 -27.56 3.62
C ALA A 182 -0.97 -28.18 2.48
N ARG A 183 -1.59 -28.56 1.35
CA ARG A 183 -0.85 -29.01 0.15
C ARG A 183 0.13 -27.93 -0.32
N MET A 184 -0.34 -26.69 -0.50
CA MET A 184 0.51 -25.56 -0.93
C MET A 184 1.65 -25.28 0.06
N ARG A 185 1.41 -25.37 1.36
CA ARG A 185 2.44 -25.22 2.41
C ARG A 185 3.51 -26.33 2.38
N SER A 186 3.14 -27.54 1.95
CA SER A 186 4.04 -28.69 1.87
C SER A 186 4.92 -28.71 0.61
N ASN A 187 4.58 -27.91 -0.40
CA ASN A 187 5.33 -27.80 -1.65
C ASN A 187 6.72 -27.17 -1.42
N SER A 188 7.76 -27.71 -2.05
CA SER A 188 9.14 -27.19 -1.95
C SER A 188 9.28 -25.73 -2.40
N LEU A 189 8.46 -25.29 -3.37
CA LEU A 189 8.40 -23.88 -3.81
C LEU A 189 8.02 -22.93 -2.68
N PHE A 190 7.19 -23.34 -1.71
CA PHE A 190 6.83 -22.49 -0.57
C PHE A 190 8.06 -22.05 0.23
N ARG A 191 9.11 -22.89 0.31
CA ARG A 191 10.37 -22.52 0.98
C ARG A 191 11.16 -21.48 0.20
N ALA A 192 11.11 -21.49 -1.14
CA ALA A 192 11.78 -20.51 -1.99
C ALA A 192 11.01 -19.17 -2.06
N LEU A 193 9.68 -19.24 -2.02
CA LEU A 193 8.77 -18.10 -2.14
C LEU A 193 8.37 -17.47 -0.79
N ARG A 194 8.94 -17.91 0.33
CA ARG A 194 8.61 -17.42 1.67
C ARG A 194 9.05 -15.97 1.88
N VAL A 195 8.16 -15.13 2.42
CA VAL A 195 8.49 -13.76 2.84
C VAL A 195 9.58 -13.71 3.93
N ASP A 196 10.21 -12.54 4.06
CA ASP A 196 11.17 -12.24 5.12
C ASP A 196 10.48 -11.83 6.44
N LYS A 197 11.28 -11.53 7.47
CA LYS A 197 10.77 -11.19 8.81
C LYS A 197 10.13 -9.81 8.91
N LEU A 198 10.63 -8.82 8.16
CA LEU A 198 10.10 -7.46 8.15
C LEU A 198 8.72 -7.43 7.49
N THR A 199 8.55 -8.15 6.37
CA THR A 199 7.25 -8.34 5.73
C THR A 199 6.23 -8.99 6.67
N TYR A 200 6.62 -10.03 7.44
CA TYR A 200 5.72 -10.59 8.45
C TYR A 200 5.34 -9.57 9.55
N ALA A 201 6.30 -8.82 10.10
CA ALA A 201 6.03 -7.86 11.16
C ALA A 201 5.14 -6.69 10.69
N ALA A 202 5.38 -6.17 9.48
CA ALA A 202 4.55 -5.14 8.89
C ALA A 202 3.14 -5.65 8.55
N LEU A 203 3.01 -6.86 8.00
CA LEU A 203 1.71 -7.48 7.70
C LEU A 203 0.92 -7.79 8.98
N GLU A 204 1.58 -8.24 10.06
CA GLU A 204 0.96 -8.42 11.37
C GLU A 204 0.40 -7.11 11.91
N ALA A 205 1.18 -6.01 11.83
CA ALA A 205 0.72 -4.68 12.25
C ALA A 205 -0.51 -4.21 11.43
N THR A 206 -0.49 -4.38 10.10
CA THR A 206 -1.64 -4.09 9.23
C THR A 206 -2.85 -4.93 9.62
N LEU A 207 -2.73 -6.26 9.70
CA LEU A 207 -3.85 -7.15 10.03
C LEU A 207 -4.40 -6.90 11.44
N LEU A 208 -3.55 -6.55 12.40
CA LEU A 208 -3.98 -6.18 13.75
C LEU A 208 -4.81 -4.87 13.75
N ALA A 209 -4.52 -3.92 12.85
CA ALA A 209 -5.34 -2.73 12.67
C ALA A 209 -6.74 -3.08 12.14
N TYR A 210 -6.85 -4.00 11.18
CA TYR A 210 -8.15 -4.55 10.73
C TYR A 210 -8.92 -5.23 11.87
N VAL A 211 -8.27 -6.07 12.68
CA VAL A 211 -8.89 -6.75 13.83
C VAL A 211 -9.40 -5.74 14.88
N LYS A 212 -8.65 -4.66 15.11
CA LYS A 212 -9.05 -3.54 15.99
C LYS A 212 -10.10 -2.61 15.36
N ARG A 213 -10.39 -2.76 14.06
CA ARG A 213 -11.18 -1.81 13.23
C ARG A 213 -10.59 -0.39 13.18
N ASP A 214 -9.29 -0.28 13.45
CA ASP A 214 -8.52 0.96 13.35
C ASP A 214 -8.05 1.14 11.91
N HIS A 215 -9.00 1.42 11.01
CA HIS A 215 -8.71 1.55 9.59
C HIS A 215 -7.86 2.79 9.29
N ASP A 216 -7.85 3.80 10.15
CA ASP A 216 -7.07 5.04 9.94
C ASP A 216 -5.57 4.86 10.25
N ALA A 217 -5.19 3.79 10.97
CA ALA A 217 -3.81 3.34 11.09
C ALA A 217 -3.24 2.72 9.80
N VAL A 218 -4.10 2.34 8.83
CA VAL A 218 -3.68 1.80 7.53
C VAL A 218 -3.72 2.93 6.49
N PRO A 219 -2.57 3.41 5.94
CA PRO A 219 -2.54 4.63 5.14
C PRO A 219 -3.50 4.64 3.95
N VAL A 220 -3.56 3.55 3.17
CA VAL A 220 -4.44 3.42 2.00
C VAL A 220 -5.92 3.54 2.38
N LEU A 221 -6.34 2.90 3.49
CA LEU A 221 -7.72 3.00 3.97
C LEU A 221 -8.04 4.41 4.46
N ARG A 222 -7.14 5.04 5.23
CA ARG A 222 -7.30 6.43 5.69
C ARG A 222 -7.49 7.38 4.51
N MET A 223 -6.66 7.27 3.47
CA MET A 223 -6.76 8.09 2.26
C MET A 223 -8.11 7.90 1.55
N MET A 224 -8.56 6.65 1.39
CA MET A 224 -9.89 6.36 0.80
C MET A 224 -11.05 6.90 1.65
N ARG A 225 -10.92 6.89 2.98
CA ARG A 225 -11.98 7.33 3.91
C ARG A 225 -12.14 8.85 4.04
N LEU A 226 -11.18 9.65 3.56
CA LEU A 226 -11.32 11.11 3.53
C LEU A 226 -12.54 11.52 2.70
N SER A 227 -13.42 12.35 3.26
CA SER A 227 -14.52 12.94 2.48
C SER A 227 -14.01 14.05 1.54
N LYS A 228 -14.77 14.31 0.47
CA LYS A 228 -14.55 15.48 -0.40
C LYS A 228 -14.51 16.79 0.40
N ASP A 229 -15.34 16.92 1.42
CA ASP A 229 -15.48 18.14 2.22
C ASP A 229 -14.33 18.33 3.24
N GLU A 230 -13.71 17.24 3.70
CA GLU A 230 -12.45 17.31 4.47
C GLU A 230 -11.30 17.78 3.58
N ILE A 231 -11.16 17.20 2.39
CA ILE A 231 -10.14 17.58 1.40
C ILE A 231 -10.37 19.02 0.93
N ALA A 232 -11.62 19.45 0.73
CA ALA A 232 -11.94 20.83 0.35
C ALA A 232 -11.49 21.84 1.41
N ARG A 233 -11.85 21.63 2.69
CA ARG A 233 -11.42 22.50 3.80
C ARG A 233 -9.90 22.55 3.95
N TRP A 234 -9.22 21.42 3.73
CA TRP A 234 -7.76 21.37 3.75
C TRP A 234 -7.15 22.16 2.59
N ALA A 235 -7.67 21.98 1.37
CA ALA A 235 -7.22 22.69 0.18
C ALA A 235 -7.46 24.21 0.27
N GLU A 236 -8.60 24.63 0.83
CA GLU A 236 -8.90 26.04 1.14
C GLU A 236 -7.89 26.64 2.12
N THR A 237 -7.62 25.93 3.22
CA THR A 237 -6.65 26.36 4.25
C THR A 237 -5.24 26.51 3.66
N LEU A 238 -4.79 25.50 2.90
CA LEU A 238 -3.48 25.49 2.26
C LEU A 238 -3.34 26.63 1.24
N VAL A 239 -4.32 26.80 0.34
CA VAL A 239 -4.32 27.89 -0.66
C VAL A 239 -4.37 29.27 0.00
N ALA A 240 -5.09 29.43 1.11
CA ALA A 240 -5.13 30.68 1.86
C ALA A 240 -3.77 31.01 2.51
N GLN A 241 -3.12 30.02 3.14
CA GLN A 241 -1.79 30.18 3.72
C GLN A 241 -0.77 30.62 2.66
N ILE A 242 -0.71 29.91 1.52
CA ILE A 242 0.24 30.20 0.43
C ILE A 242 0.04 31.62 -0.11
N LYS A 243 -1.22 32.05 -0.29
CA LYS A 243 -1.55 33.42 -0.73
C LYS A 243 -1.13 34.48 0.29
N SER A 244 -1.12 34.16 1.58
CA SER A 244 -0.70 35.09 2.64
C SER A 244 0.82 35.25 2.75
N GLU A 245 1.59 34.23 2.36
CA GLU A 245 3.06 34.24 2.40
C GLU A 245 3.69 34.90 1.16
N GLN A 246 2.95 35.00 0.03
CA GLN A 246 3.45 35.59 -1.22
C GLN A 246 3.54 37.13 -1.19
N ALA A 247 4.77 37.65 -1.05
CA ALA A 247 5.06 39.09 -0.97
C ALA A 247 4.90 39.89 -2.29
N LYS A 248 4.50 39.26 -3.40
CA LYS A 248 4.32 39.88 -4.73
C LYS A 248 3.15 39.21 -5.47
N PRO A 249 2.48 39.89 -6.43
CA PRO A 249 1.49 39.24 -7.28
C PRO A 249 2.12 38.06 -8.01
N ALA A 250 1.69 36.85 -7.66
CA ALA A 250 2.32 35.64 -8.15
C ALA A 250 2.00 35.39 -9.62
N LYS A 251 3.02 35.01 -10.38
CA LYS A 251 2.86 34.44 -11.73
C LYS A 251 2.15 33.07 -11.71
N LEU A 252 2.07 32.44 -10.52
CA LEU A 252 1.34 31.21 -10.23
C LEU A 252 -0.08 31.53 -9.78
N LYS A 253 -1.07 31.04 -10.51
CA LYS A 253 -2.50 31.10 -10.17
C LYS A 253 -2.92 29.76 -9.54
N MET A 254 -3.67 29.84 -8.43
CA MET A 254 -4.19 28.69 -7.70
C MET A 254 -5.72 28.78 -7.59
N GLU A 255 -6.41 27.77 -8.10
CA GLU A 255 -7.87 27.63 -8.10
C GLU A 255 -8.29 26.29 -7.52
N LEU A 256 -9.47 26.24 -6.89
CA LEU A 256 -10.05 24.98 -6.40
C LEU A 256 -11.13 24.51 -7.35
N CYS A 257 -11.01 23.26 -7.82
CA CYS A 257 -12.02 22.63 -8.66
C CYS A 257 -12.42 21.25 -8.12
N ASP A 258 -13.60 20.80 -8.51
CA ASP A 258 -14.01 19.43 -8.26
C ASP A 258 -13.27 18.46 -9.20
N GLY A 259 -13.17 17.22 -8.78
CA GLY A 259 -12.64 16.14 -9.61
C GLY A 259 -12.69 14.81 -8.87
N GLU A 260 -11.93 13.85 -9.37
CA GLU A 260 -11.94 12.46 -8.88
C GLU A 260 -10.52 11.97 -8.56
N SER A 261 -10.41 11.21 -7.47
CA SER A 261 -9.24 10.41 -7.11
C SER A 261 -9.44 8.96 -7.60
N VAL A 262 -8.51 8.42 -8.38
CA VAL A 262 -8.56 6.99 -8.80
C VAL A 262 -7.92 6.14 -7.71
N ILE A 263 -8.60 5.09 -7.25
CA ILE A 263 -8.15 4.28 -6.09
C ILE A 263 -6.92 3.42 -6.39
N GLY A 264 -6.71 3.04 -7.65
CA GLY A 264 -5.40 2.52 -8.08
C GLY A 264 -5.44 1.87 -9.46
N GLY A 265 -4.61 2.38 -10.38
CA GLY A 265 -4.48 1.90 -11.77
C GLY A 265 -3.93 0.46 -11.94
N GLY A 266 -3.79 -0.30 -10.85
CA GLY A 266 -3.45 -1.73 -10.86
C GLY A 266 -4.20 -2.55 -9.80
N ALA A 267 -5.30 -2.01 -9.26
CA ALA A 267 -6.17 -2.72 -8.32
C ALA A 267 -7.65 -2.62 -8.73
N ALA A 268 -8.16 -1.40 -8.95
CA ALA A 268 -9.55 -1.12 -9.26
C ALA A 268 -9.62 0.04 -10.29
N PRO A 269 -9.57 -0.25 -11.61
CA PRO A 269 -9.24 0.74 -12.62
C PRO A 269 -10.36 1.77 -12.88
N SER A 270 -11.62 1.38 -12.69
CA SER A 270 -12.81 2.25 -12.81
C SER A 270 -13.31 2.80 -11.46
N ALA A 271 -12.63 2.49 -10.35
CA ALA A 271 -13.03 2.96 -9.02
C ALA A 271 -12.49 4.37 -8.73
N VAL A 272 -13.42 5.32 -8.62
CA VAL A 272 -13.15 6.74 -8.35
C VAL A 272 -13.79 7.21 -7.05
N LEU A 273 -13.15 8.18 -6.38
CA LEU A 273 -13.66 8.89 -5.21
C LEU A 273 -13.79 10.38 -5.50
N PRO A 274 -14.94 11.03 -5.20
CA PRO A 274 -15.07 12.48 -5.32
C PRO A 274 -14.05 13.22 -4.44
N THR A 275 -13.33 14.18 -5.02
CA THR A 275 -12.30 14.97 -4.34
C THR A 275 -12.39 16.46 -4.67
N ARG A 276 -11.55 17.27 -4.02
CA ARG A 276 -11.35 18.68 -4.33
C ARG A 276 -9.88 18.89 -4.68
N LEU A 277 -9.62 19.41 -5.87
CA LEU A 277 -8.29 19.55 -6.45
C LEU A 277 -7.80 20.99 -6.34
N ILE A 278 -6.50 21.17 -6.14
CA ILE A 278 -5.82 22.45 -6.33
C ILE A 278 -5.28 22.48 -7.76
N ALA A 279 -5.91 23.28 -8.61
CA ALA A 279 -5.48 23.53 -9.97
C ALA A 279 -4.47 24.70 -10.01
N LEU A 280 -3.28 24.41 -10.53
CA LEU A 280 -2.19 25.35 -10.72
C LEU A 280 -2.06 25.69 -12.21
N SER A 281 -1.88 26.98 -12.50
CA SER A 281 -1.47 27.49 -13.80
C SER A 281 -0.45 28.61 -13.63
N HIS A 282 0.42 28.83 -14.60
CA HIS A 282 1.49 29.83 -14.53
C HIS A 282 1.48 30.73 -15.76
N ALA A 283 1.67 32.04 -15.58
CA ALA A 283 1.58 33.02 -16.66
C ALA A 283 2.63 32.85 -17.78
N GLU A 284 3.76 32.19 -17.46
CA GLU A 284 4.92 32.05 -18.36
C GLU A 284 5.38 30.59 -18.56
N LEU A 285 4.73 29.61 -17.92
CA LEU A 285 5.14 28.20 -18.00
C LEU A 285 3.93 27.34 -18.38
N SER A 286 4.16 26.40 -19.28
CA SER A 286 3.21 25.32 -19.55
C SER A 286 3.02 24.44 -18.30
N ALA A 287 1.93 23.69 -18.25
CA ALA A 287 1.69 22.72 -17.18
C ALA A 287 2.78 21.63 -17.12
N ASP A 288 3.34 21.22 -18.26
CA ASP A 288 4.42 20.23 -18.29
C ASP A 288 5.72 20.76 -17.71
N GLU A 289 6.09 22.01 -18.00
CA GLU A 289 7.25 22.69 -17.39
C GLU A 289 7.04 22.94 -15.89
N LEU A 290 5.84 23.36 -15.48
CA LEU A 290 5.50 23.55 -14.08
C LEU A 290 5.56 22.21 -13.32
N CYS A 291 5.00 21.15 -13.89
CA CYS A 291 5.03 19.81 -13.32
C CYS A 291 6.46 19.24 -13.31
N ALA A 292 7.29 19.51 -14.32
CA ALA A 292 8.70 19.14 -14.32
C ALA A 292 9.49 19.85 -13.22
N ARG A 293 9.21 21.13 -12.93
CA ARG A 293 9.81 21.87 -11.81
C ARG A 293 9.36 21.30 -10.45
N LEU A 294 8.08 20.95 -10.31
CA LEU A 294 7.55 20.28 -9.12
C LEU A 294 8.20 18.90 -8.88
N ARG A 295 8.43 18.10 -9.93
CA ARG A 295 9.19 16.85 -9.81
C ARG A 295 10.68 17.03 -9.49
N ALA A 296 11.22 18.23 -9.71
CA ALA A 296 12.62 18.58 -9.45
C ALA A 296 12.84 19.38 -8.16
N SER A 297 11.79 19.64 -7.37
CA SER A 297 11.94 20.23 -6.04
C SER A 297 12.44 19.22 -5.01
N ASP A 298 12.85 19.72 -3.85
CA ASP A 298 13.15 18.92 -2.66
C ASP A 298 12.19 19.35 -1.53
N PRO A 299 11.28 18.46 -1.06
CA PRO A 299 10.98 17.14 -1.62
C PRO A 299 10.32 17.24 -3.03
N PRO A 300 10.42 16.19 -3.87
CA PRO A 300 9.73 16.13 -5.15
C PRO A 300 8.21 16.08 -4.99
N VAL A 301 7.49 16.92 -5.74
CA VAL A 301 6.02 16.94 -5.77
C VAL A 301 5.53 16.28 -7.07
N ILE A 302 4.86 15.14 -6.92
CA ILE A 302 4.27 14.41 -8.05
C ILE A 302 2.79 14.80 -8.19
N ALA A 303 2.48 15.54 -9.25
CA ALA A 303 1.14 16.00 -9.59
C ALA A 303 0.70 15.45 -10.96
N ARG A 304 -0.60 15.51 -11.28
CA ARG A 304 -1.11 15.14 -12.61
C ARG A 304 -1.29 16.38 -13.50
N VAL A 305 -1.20 16.20 -14.82
CA VAL A 305 -1.48 17.25 -15.81
C VAL A 305 -2.77 16.88 -16.53
N GLU A 306 -3.71 17.81 -16.58
CA GLU A 306 -5.05 17.61 -17.13
C GLU A 306 -5.54 18.96 -17.72
N GLU A 307 -6.04 18.96 -18.96
CA GLU A 307 -6.50 20.18 -19.67
C GLU A 307 -5.51 21.36 -19.64
N GLY A 308 -4.20 21.10 -19.73
CA GLY A 308 -3.17 22.14 -19.68
C GLY A 308 -2.99 22.81 -18.31
N ARG A 309 -3.45 22.18 -17.23
CA ARG A 309 -3.29 22.61 -15.83
C ARG A 309 -2.58 21.51 -15.03
N VAL A 310 -1.85 21.90 -13.98
CA VAL A 310 -1.30 20.93 -13.01
C VAL A 310 -2.30 20.79 -11.86
N LEU A 311 -2.71 19.57 -11.54
CA LEU A 311 -3.69 19.29 -10.49
C LEU A 311 -3.02 18.54 -9.33
N ILE A 312 -3.15 19.09 -8.13
CA ILE A 312 -2.75 18.47 -6.86
C ILE A 312 -4.01 17.97 -6.15
N ASP A 313 -4.01 16.69 -5.77
CA ASP A 313 -5.05 16.04 -5.00
C ASP A 313 -4.52 15.77 -3.59
N LEU A 314 -5.10 16.39 -2.55
CA LEU A 314 -4.62 16.20 -1.18
C LEU A 314 -5.00 14.84 -0.59
N ARG A 315 -5.80 14.03 -1.32
CA ARG A 315 -6.11 12.63 -1.01
C ARG A 315 -4.91 11.80 -0.54
N THR A 316 -3.78 11.95 -1.23
CA THR A 316 -2.55 11.15 -1.06
C THR A 316 -1.42 11.93 -0.38
N VAL A 317 -1.69 13.15 0.06
CA VAL A 317 -0.77 13.96 0.87
C VAL A 317 -0.92 13.53 2.33
N PHE A 318 0.19 13.46 3.08
CA PHE A 318 0.12 13.30 4.53
C PHE A 318 -0.05 14.66 5.21
N PRO A 319 -0.89 14.80 6.26
CA PRO A 319 -1.06 16.06 6.99
C PRO A 319 0.27 16.67 7.44
N GLU A 320 1.23 15.84 7.85
CA GLU A 320 2.56 16.28 8.30
C GLU A 320 3.47 16.82 7.18
N GLN A 321 3.08 16.67 5.91
CA GLN A 321 3.79 17.17 4.73
C GLN A 321 3.26 18.52 4.24
N ASP A 322 2.16 19.04 4.81
CA ASP A 322 1.49 20.26 4.33
C ASP A 322 2.40 21.50 4.32
N GLY A 323 3.18 21.70 5.38
CA GLY A 323 4.13 22.81 5.51
C GLY A 323 5.41 22.67 4.68
N ALA A 324 5.71 21.48 4.18
CA ALA A 324 6.83 21.24 3.25
C ALA A 324 6.41 21.49 1.79
N LEU A 325 5.14 21.18 1.46
CA LEU A 325 4.62 21.10 0.10
C LEU A 325 4.68 22.39 -0.72
N VAL A 326 4.65 23.58 -0.09
CA VAL A 326 4.66 24.85 -0.85
C VAL A 326 5.57 25.94 -0.28
N THR A 327 5.70 26.12 1.04
CA THR A 327 6.60 27.14 1.59
C THR A 327 8.07 26.73 1.45
N GLU A 328 8.39 25.44 1.65
CA GLU A 328 9.78 24.98 1.69
C GLU A 328 10.40 24.78 0.30
N SER A 329 9.66 24.17 -0.63
CA SER A 329 10.10 23.93 -2.01
C SER A 329 10.23 25.17 -2.91
N ILE A 330 9.74 26.35 -2.49
CA ILE A 330 9.68 27.55 -3.36
C ILE A 330 10.51 28.74 -2.84
N GLU A 331 10.80 28.87 -1.53
CA GLU A 331 11.39 30.13 -1.02
C GLU A 331 12.82 30.14 -0.48
N ARG A 332 13.46 29.05 -0.01
CA ARG A 332 14.86 29.16 0.51
C ARG A 332 15.75 27.90 0.32
N PHE A 333 15.84 26.86 1.14
CA PHE A 333 15.51 26.74 2.56
C PHE A 333 16.68 26.55 3.53
N GLY A 334 17.92 26.34 3.04
CA GLY A 334 19.17 26.10 3.80
C GLY A 334 19.12 26.49 5.28
N GLU A 335 19.29 27.77 5.61
CA GLU A 335 19.29 28.21 7.02
C GLU A 335 17.93 28.11 7.74
N ARG A 336 16.79 28.28 7.05
CA ARG A 336 15.46 28.27 7.71
C ARG A 336 15.08 26.85 8.17
N PHE A 337 15.32 25.84 7.33
CA PHE A 337 15.10 24.43 7.67
C PHE A 337 16.05 24.03 8.82
N LEU A 338 17.34 24.37 8.69
CA LEU A 338 18.32 24.06 9.71
C LEU A 338 17.95 24.65 11.08
N ASN A 339 17.53 25.92 11.14
CA ASN A 339 17.12 26.58 12.39
C ASN A 339 15.74 26.14 12.92
N ARG A 340 14.88 25.52 12.09
CA ARG A 340 13.61 24.90 12.51
C ARG A 340 13.84 23.53 13.15
N VAL A 341 14.72 22.72 12.55
CA VAL A 341 14.89 21.30 12.84
C VAL A 341 16.01 21.03 13.84
N PHE A 342 17.17 21.67 13.67
CA PHE A 342 18.36 21.44 14.49
C PHE A 342 18.54 22.53 15.55
N THR A 343 19.15 22.15 16.66
CA THR A 343 19.67 23.11 17.65
C THR A 343 20.95 23.78 17.13
N HIS A 344 21.39 24.86 17.79
CA HIS A 344 22.63 25.53 17.41
C HIS A 344 23.84 24.59 17.50
N GLY A 345 23.95 23.79 18.57
CA GLY A 345 25.06 22.84 18.76
C GLY A 345 25.06 21.69 17.73
N GLU A 346 23.89 21.30 17.22
CA GLU A 346 23.80 20.33 16.11
C GLU A 346 24.25 20.93 14.78
N ILE A 347 23.89 22.20 14.50
CA ILE A 347 24.34 22.95 13.32
C ILE A 347 25.87 23.12 13.37
N GLU A 348 26.41 23.62 14.48
CA GLU A 348 27.87 23.75 14.69
C GLU A 348 28.60 22.41 14.51
N TYR A 349 28.06 21.32 15.06
CA TYR A 349 28.66 19.99 14.88
C TYR A 349 28.70 19.58 13.40
N CYS A 350 27.57 19.75 12.68
CA CYS A 350 27.43 19.28 11.31
C CYS A 350 28.26 20.11 10.33
N GLU A 351 28.23 21.44 10.43
CA GLU A 351 29.06 22.32 9.58
C GLU A 351 30.56 22.07 9.79
N ALA A 352 30.98 21.58 10.98
CA ALA A 352 32.35 21.16 11.25
C ALA A 352 32.73 19.76 10.68
N LYS A 353 31.89 19.12 9.85
CA LYS A 353 32.19 17.83 9.19
C LYS A 353 32.38 17.98 7.69
N ALA A 354 33.32 17.19 7.15
CA ALA A 354 33.45 16.99 5.71
C ALA A 354 32.18 16.36 5.10
N SER A 355 31.56 15.42 5.82
CA SER A 355 30.27 14.79 5.48
C SER A 355 29.12 15.46 6.24
N LYS A 356 28.91 16.77 6.00
CA LYS A 356 27.95 17.56 6.79
C LYS A 356 26.50 17.19 6.53
N PHE A 357 26.13 16.91 5.29
CA PHE A 357 24.75 16.57 4.92
C PHE A 357 24.35 15.20 5.48
N GLU A 358 25.25 14.23 5.40
CA GLU A 358 25.08 12.90 6.01
C GLU A 358 25.02 13.01 7.55
N SER A 359 25.77 13.94 8.15
CA SER A 359 25.70 14.24 9.58
C SER A 359 24.39 14.90 10.02
N TYR A 360 23.75 15.69 9.15
CA TYR A 360 22.40 16.22 9.37
C TYR A 360 21.35 15.13 9.21
N ALA A 361 21.43 14.31 8.15
CA ALA A 361 20.51 13.21 7.90
C ALA A 361 20.49 12.19 9.07
N ALA A 362 21.67 11.83 9.60
CA ALA A 362 21.79 10.94 10.76
C ALA A 362 21.14 11.52 12.03
N ARG A 363 21.20 12.85 12.20
CA ARG A 363 20.52 13.54 13.31
C ARG A 363 19.02 13.64 13.11
N PHE A 364 18.58 13.89 11.89
CA PHE A 364 17.16 13.91 11.54
C PHE A 364 16.51 12.55 11.85
N ALA A 365 17.14 11.46 11.40
CA ALA A 365 16.72 10.09 11.70
C ALA A 365 16.70 9.82 13.23
N ALA A 366 17.69 10.30 13.98
CA ALA A 366 17.74 10.15 15.43
C ALA A 366 16.65 10.97 16.16
N LYS A 367 16.32 12.19 15.68
CA LYS A 367 15.20 12.99 16.21
C LYS A 367 13.85 12.31 15.98
N GLU A 368 13.62 11.83 14.76
CA GLU A 368 12.45 11.02 14.38
C GLU A 368 12.31 9.77 15.27
N ALA A 369 13.40 9.02 15.46
CA ALA A 369 13.41 7.84 16.32
C ALA A 369 13.16 8.20 17.80
N GLY A 370 13.73 9.31 18.29
CA GLY A 370 13.51 9.81 19.64
C GLY A 370 12.07 10.24 19.88
N MET A 371 11.44 10.92 18.92
CA MET A 371 10.03 11.30 18.99
C MET A 371 9.10 10.09 19.07
N LYS A 372 9.37 9.07 18.23
CA LYS A 372 8.61 7.82 18.22
C LYS A 372 8.80 7.03 19.52
N ALA A 373 10.02 7.03 20.07
CA ALA A 373 10.31 6.36 21.35
C ALA A 373 9.60 7.02 22.55
N LEU A 374 9.34 8.33 22.50
CA LEU A 374 8.50 9.03 23.50
C LEU A 374 7.00 8.69 23.41
N GLY A 375 6.56 7.90 22.42
CA GLY A 375 5.13 7.61 22.19
C GLY A 375 4.30 8.83 21.79
N THR A 376 4.92 9.99 21.61
CA THR A 376 4.28 11.25 21.26
C THR A 376 4.65 11.67 19.85
N GLY A 377 3.71 11.56 18.92
CA GLY A 377 3.78 12.34 17.68
C GLY A 377 3.62 13.85 17.96
N TRP A 378 3.71 14.65 16.89
CA TRP A 378 3.60 16.12 16.89
C TRP A 378 2.44 16.69 17.72
N ASN A 379 1.34 15.94 17.82
CA ASN A 379 0.10 16.30 18.52
C ASN A 379 0.25 16.63 20.02
N HIS A 380 1.36 16.26 20.66
CA HIS A 380 1.61 16.56 22.09
C HIS A 380 2.46 17.82 22.33
N GLY A 381 2.74 18.61 21.29
CA GLY A 381 3.47 19.87 21.37
C GLY A 381 4.99 19.75 21.38
N VAL A 382 5.53 18.53 21.23
CA VAL A 382 6.98 18.28 21.09
C VAL A 382 7.47 18.82 19.75
N ARG A 383 8.54 19.62 19.78
CA ARG A 383 9.15 20.26 18.61
C ARG A 383 10.45 19.57 18.21
N TRP A 384 10.89 19.73 16.96
CA TRP A 384 12.17 19.19 16.48
C TRP A 384 13.38 19.56 17.36
N ARG A 385 13.40 20.78 17.90
CA ARG A 385 14.49 21.29 18.77
C ARG A 385 14.34 20.88 20.24
N ASP A 386 13.24 20.24 20.61
CA ASP A 386 13.07 19.62 21.92
C ASP A 386 13.81 18.28 22.00
N ILE A 387 14.34 17.78 20.88
CA ILE A 387 15.11 16.53 20.77
C ILE A 387 16.47 16.89 20.17
N GLU A 388 17.56 16.81 20.93
CA GLU A 388 18.90 17.20 20.49
C GLU A 388 19.86 15.99 20.46
N VAL A 389 20.55 15.78 19.35
CA VAL A 389 21.55 14.71 19.21
C VAL A 389 22.93 15.21 19.64
N VAL A 390 23.25 14.96 20.91
CA VAL A 390 24.50 15.36 21.54
C VAL A 390 25.56 14.25 21.46
N ARG A 391 26.82 14.63 21.36
CA ARG A 391 27.96 13.71 21.48
C ARG A 391 29.07 14.31 22.35
N PRO A 392 29.05 14.07 23.68
CA PRO A 392 30.10 14.51 24.58
C PRO A 392 31.47 13.95 24.15
N LYS A 393 32.54 14.72 24.42
CA LYS A 393 33.90 14.33 24.03
C LYS A 393 34.30 13.00 24.67
N GLY A 394 34.66 12.02 23.85
CA GLY A 394 35.02 10.66 24.28
C GLY A 394 33.84 9.72 24.56
N GLN A 395 32.59 10.15 24.36
CA GLN A 395 31.41 9.34 24.63
C GLN A 395 30.67 8.89 23.34
N ARG A 396 29.76 7.92 23.51
CA ARG A 396 28.77 7.54 22.48
C ARG A 396 27.78 8.69 22.26
N PRO A 397 27.21 8.85 21.04
CA PRO A 397 26.12 9.79 20.84
C PRO A 397 24.92 9.40 21.72
N THR A 398 24.14 10.39 22.14
CA THR A 398 22.87 10.21 22.85
C THR A 398 21.89 11.31 22.45
N ILE A 399 20.65 11.20 22.93
CA ILE A 399 19.65 12.27 22.80
C ILE A 399 19.54 12.99 24.13
N GLN A 400 19.52 14.31 24.07
CA GLN A 400 19.07 15.17 25.16
C GLN A 400 17.68 15.67 24.81
N PHE A 401 16.71 15.45 25.72
CA PHE A 401 15.37 16.00 25.59
C PHE A 401 15.28 17.33 26.33
N HIS A 402 14.58 18.28 25.74
CA HIS A 402 14.31 19.61 26.27
C HIS A 402 12.80 19.89 26.27
N GLY A 403 12.37 20.95 26.94
CA GLY A 403 10.99 21.46 26.86
C GLY A 403 9.92 20.38 27.04
N GLN A 404 9.04 20.24 26.05
CA GLN A 404 7.94 19.28 26.10
C GLN A 404 8.42 17.82 25.95
N ALA A 405 9.49 17.55 25.21
CA ALA A 405 10.06 16.22 25.10
C ALA A 405 10.57 15.71 26.45
N ALA A 406 11.20 16.59 27.24
CA ALA A 406 11.68 16.25 28.59
C ALA A 406 10.51 15.87 29.51
N ALA A 407 9.44 16.67 29.51
CA ALA A 407 8.23 16.37 30.28
C ALA A 407 7.54 15.05 29.86
N CYS A 408 7.66 14.65 28.59
CA CYS A 408 7.20 13.35 28.11
C CYS A 408 8.13 12.21 28.57
N ALA A 409 9.45 12.39 28.50
CA ALA A 409 10.44 11.41 28.97
C ALA A 409 10.31 11.13 30.47
N GLU A 410 10.13 12.18 31.29
CA GLU A 410 9.90 12.06 32.74
C GLU A 410 8.62 11.28 33.06
N LYS A 411 7.51 11.53 32.34
CA LYS A 411 6.25 10.79 32.51
C LYS A 411 6.35 9.31 32.14
N LEU A 412 7.22 8.95 31.20
CA LEU A 412 7.55 7.57 30.86
C LEU A 412 8.54 6.93 31.84
N GLY A 413 9.10 7.72 32.78
CA GLY A 413 10.13 7.28 33.70
C GLY A 413 11.48 7.01 33.03
N ALA A 414 11.74 7.54 31.83
CA ALA A 414 12.95 7.26 31.07
C ALA A 414 14.20 7.84 31.77
N ARG A 415 15.07 6.98 32.29
CA ARG A 415 16.32 7.33 33.01
C ARG A 415 17.55 7.28 32.11
N ASN A 416 17.63 6.29 31.22
CA ASN A 416 18.72 6.19 30.25
C ASN A 416 18.17 6.27 28.83
N ILE A 417 18.97 6.87 27.95
CA ILE A 417 18.69 6.95 26.52
C ILE A 417 19.87 6.32 25.77
N ALA A 418 19.60 5.22 25.07
CA ALA A 418 20.56 4.59 24.18
C ALA A 418 20.25 5.01 22.74
N LEU A 419 21.21 5.65 22.08
CA LEU A 419 21.16 6.01 20.66
C LEU A 419 22.25 5.25 19.89
N SER A 420 21.83 4.58 18.83
CA SER A 420 22.72 4.13 17.76
C SER A 420 22.31 4.83 16.47
N LEU A 421 23.27 5.35 15.72
CA LEU A 421 23.02 6.06 14.45
C LEU A 421 24.12 5.72 13.43
N THR A 422 23.72 5.57 12.18
CA THR A 422 24.60 5.31 11.04
C THR A 422 24.14 6.11 9.83
N HIS A 423 25.05 6.40 8.91
CA HIS A 423 24.74 7.08 7.66
C HIS A 423 25.70 6.65 6.54
N THR A 424 25.16 6.64 5.32
CA THR A 424 25.91 6.56 4.07
C THR A 424 25.72 7.89 3.30
N ARG A 425 26.03 7.94 2.01
CA ARG A 425 25.64 9.08 1.15
C ARG A 425 24.16 9.08 0.77
N GLU A 426 23.51 7.92 0.83
CA GLU A 426 22.18 7.68 0.26
C GLU A 426 21.13 7.46 1.37
N GLU A 427 21.56 7.01 2.55
CA GLU A 427 20.66 6.62 3.65
C GLU A 427 21.18 7.10 5.01
N ALA A 428 20.26 7.35 5.94
CA ALA A 428 20.57 7.60 7.34
C ALA A 428 19.57 6.86 8.22
N LEU A 429 20.07 6.17 9.26
CA LEU A 429 19.26 5.30 10.11
C LEU A 429 19.67 5.46 11.57
N ALA A 430 18.67 5.48 12.45
CA ALA A 430 18.89 5.58 13.89
C ALA A 430 17.92 4.68 14.67
N HIS A 431 18.42 4.14 15.79
CA HIS A 431 17.65 3.41 16.78
C HIS A 431 17.78 4.13 18.12
N VAL A 432 16.63 4.38 18.76
CA VAL A 432 16.54 4.98 20.09
C VAL A 432 15.81 4.02 21.02
N ILE A 433 16.38 3.78 22.19
CA ILE A 433 15.77 3.00 23.27
C ILE A 433 15.74 3.90 24.51
N LEU A 434 14.57 3.97 25.15
CA LEU A 434 14.36 4.61 26.44
C LEU A 434 14.27 3.51 27.50
N GLU A 435 15.12 3.56 28.53
CA GLU A 435 15.15 2.61 29.64
C GLU A 435 14.69 3.32 30.93
N SER A 436 13.93 2.63 31.80
CA SER A 436 13.30 3.20 33.01
C SER A 436 13.98 2.84 34.33
#